data_AF-A0A7C7U746-F1
#
_entry.id   AF-A0A7C7U746-F1
#
_cell.length_a   1.000
_cell.length_b   1.000
_cell.length_c   1.000
_cell.angle_alpha   90.00
_cell.angle_beta   90.00
_cell.angle_gamma   90.00
#
_symmetry.space_group_name_H-M   'P 1'
#
loop_
_entity.id
_entity.type
_entity.pdbx_description
1 polymer ?
#
loop_
_entity_poly.entity_id
_entity_poly.type
_entity_poly.pdbx_seq_one_letter_code
_entity_poly.pdbx_strand_id
1 'polypeptide(L)'
;SLSTMISMLEELAVDDPLSPARFSHSVHNTQAGLFSIYANNREASTSIAARQETFAHGFLEAVSVLHAAHDEPRPVLLVAGDAAIPDIVGGRSDAHEGSYALALVLAPANGSGDLELSLEAGAKASSQPGTDALLFLSWFLRNDPKEPRFRLVHPKRTWVWTRAG
;
A
#
# COMPACT_ATOMS: atom_id res chain seq x y z
N SER A 1 3.44 13.40 4.86
CA SER A 1 4.09 12.31 5.64
C SER A 1 3.74 12.48 7.11
N LEU A 2 3.77 11.40 7.90
CA LEU A 2 3.58 11.47 9.36
C LEU A 2 4.58 12.45 10.02
N SER A 3 5.84 12.42 9.59
CA SER A 3 6.87 13.36 10.05
C SER A 3 6.49 14.82 9.77
N THR A 4 6.05 15.12 8.54
CA THR A 4 5.59 16.47 8.15
C THR A 4 4.41 16.93 9.02
N MET A 5 3.45 16.04 9.29
CA MET A 5 2.29 16.38 10.13
C MET A 5 2.72 16.70 11.56
N ILE A 6 3.64 15.92 12.13
CA ILE A 6 4.17 16.15 13.48
C ILE A 6 4.88 17.49 13.57
N SER A 7 5.79 17.79 12.64
CA SER A 7 6.49 19.09 12.64
C SER A 7 5.53 20.26 12.54
N MET A 8 4.43 20.11 11.80
CA MET A 8 3.38 21.14 11.74
C MET A 8 2.60 21.28 13.05
N LEU A 9 2.36 20.18 13.78
CA LEU A 9 1.73 20.25 15.10
C LEU A 9 2.66 20.90 16.13
N GLU A 10 3.97 20.68 16.02
CA GLU A 10 4.98 21.36 16.85
C GLU A 10 5.03 22.86 16.56
N GLU A 11 5.05 23.27 15.29
CA GLU A 11 4.95 24.68 14.86
C GLU A 11 3.66 25.32 15.40
N LEU A 12 2.52 24.64 15.28
CA LEU A 12 1.24 25.13 15.80
C LEU A 12 1.24 25.28 17.33
N ALA A 13 1.90 24.38 18.05
CA ALA A 13 1.93 24.40 19.52
C ALA A 13 2.71 25.60 20.09
N VAL A 14 3.57 26.23 19.28
CA VAL A 14 4.35 27.43 19.65
C VAL A 14 3.87 28.70 18.95
N ASP A 15 2.67 28.67 18.36
CA ASP A 15 2.07 29.77 17.57
C ASP A 15 2.93 30.21 16.37
N ASP A 16 3.78 29.32 15.84
CA ASP A 16 4.58 29.61 14.65
C ASP A 16 3.70 29.56 13.38
N PRO A 17 3.98 30.42 12.39
CA PRO A 17 3.23 30.44 11.15
C PRO A 17 3.42 29.16 10.34
N LEU A 18 2.32 28.46 10.08
CA LEU A 18 2.31 27.24 9.27
C LEU A 18 2.57 27.56 7.79
N SER A 19 3.49 26.82 7.18
CA SER A 19 3.73 26.91 5.73
C SER A 19 2.60 26.22 4.95
N PRO A 20 1.90 26.94 4.04
CA PRO A 20 0.88 26.34 3.17
C PRO A 20 1.43 25.19 2.31
N ALA A 21 2.69 25.30 1.86
CA ALA A 21 3.35 24.25 1.10
C ALA A 21 3.53 22.98 1.95
N ARG A 22 3.99 23.11 3.20
CA ARG A 22 4.12 21.95 4.11
C ARG A 22 2.77 21.30 4.39
N PHE A 23 1.71 22.10 4.54
CA PHE A 23 0.35 21.58 4.68
C PHE A 23 -0.05 20.70 3.48
N SER A 24 0.22 21.15 2.25
CA SER A 24 -0.05 20.35 1.05
C SER A 24 0.74 19.04 1.00
N HIS A 25 1.90 18.94 1.65
CA HIS A 25 2.68 17.70 1.75
C HIS A 25 2.29 16.79 2.93
N SER A 26 1.40 17.25 3.82
CA SER A 26 0.97 16.48 5.00
C SER A 26 -0.07 15.40 4.67
N VAL A 27 -0.85 15.60 3.62
CA VAL A 27 -1.95 14.70 3.23
C VAL A 27 -1.44 13.39 2.61
N HIS A 28 -2.14 12.28 2.87
CA HIS A 28 -1.71 10.93 2.48
C HIS A 28 -1.62 10.74 0.95
N ASN A 29 -2.41 11.47 0.16
CA ASN A 29 -2.41 11.40 -1.31
C ASN A 29 -1.32 12.26 -1.99
N THR A 30 -0.53 13.02 -1.23
CA THR A 30 0.51 13.92 -1.78
C THR A 30 1.42 13.21 -2.78
N GLN A 31 1.90 12.00 -2.43
CA GLN A 31 2.87 11.28 -3.26
C GLN A 31 2.29 10.89 -4.62
N ALA A 32 1.01 10.48 -4.67
CA ALA A 32 0.32 10.20 -5.92
C ALA A 32 0.19 11.47 -6.78
N GLY A 33 -0.14 12.62 -6.16
CA GLY A 33 -0.26 13.90 -6.86
C GLY A 33 1.07 14.44 -7.39
N LEU A 34 2.16 14.31 -6.63
CA LEU A 34 3.50 14.70 -7.11
C LEU A 34 3.96 13.82 -8.25
N PHE A 35 3.73 12.50 -8.15
CA PHE A 35 4.04 11.56 -9.21
C PHE A 35 3.26 11.86 -10.49
N SER A 36 1.96 12.17 -10.39
CA SER A 36 1.13 12.46 -11.56
C SER A 36 1.60 13.71 -12.30
N ILE A 37 2.00 14.77 -11.57
CA ILE A 37 2.60 15.98 -12.15
C ILE A 37 3.93 15.64 -12.84
N TYR A 38 4.83 14.96 -12.14
CA TYR A 38 6.15 14.61 -12.67
C TYR A 38 6.06 13.74 -13.92
N ALA A 39 5.19 12.72 -13.91
CA ALA A 39 5.00 11.80 -15.02
C ALA A 39 4.07 12.35 -16.12
N ASN A 40 3.54 13.56 -15.97
CA ASN A 40 2.47 14.11 -16.80
C ASN A 40 1.28 13.13 -16.98
N ASN A 41 0.98 12.37 -15.93
CA ASN A 41 -0.08 11.37 -15.90
C ASN A 41 -1.38 12.03 -15.43
N ARG A 42 -2.42 11.99 -16.27
CA ARG A 42 -3.73 12.60 -15.99
C ARG A 42 -4.80 11.57 -15.61
N GLU A 43 -4.40 10.33 -15.40
CA GLU A 43 -5.30 9.25 -15.02
C GLU A 43 -5.80 9.38 -13.59
N ALA A 44 -6.93 8.73 -13.32
CA ALA A 44 -7.49 8.66 -11.98
C ALA A 44 -6.50 7.99 -11.01
N SER A 45 -6.41 8.52 -9.79
CA SER A 45 -5.57 7.98 -8.72
C SER A 45 -6.35 7.90 -7.41
N THR A 46 -6.27 6.75 -6.74
CA THR A 46 -6.81 6.56 -5.37
C THR A 46 -5.64 6.41 -4.39
N SER A 47 -5.81 6.85 -3.15
CA SER A 47 -4.85 6.60 -2.06
C SER A 47 -5.57 5.95 -0.87
N ILE A 48 -5.06 4.81 -0.41
CA ILE A 48 -5.73 3.98 0.61
C ILE A 48 -4.86 3.90 1.87
N ALA A 49 -5.49 4.04 3.03
CA ALA A 49 -4.91 3.74 4.33
C ALA A 49 -5.89 2.85 5.12
N ALA A 50 -5.47 1.64 5.47
CA ALA A 50 -6.28 0.63 6.17
C ALA A 50 -5.51 -0.06 7.32
N ARG A 51 -4.63 0.69 8.00
CA ARG A 51 -3.72 0.19 9.04
C ARG A 51 -2.87 -0.99 8.52
N GLN A 52 -2.84 -2.11 9.25
CA GLN A 52 -2.07 -3.29 8.85
C GLN A 52 -2.50 -3.82 7.48
N GLU A 53 -3.78 -3.69 7.12
CA GLU A 53 -4.33 -4.24 5.87
C GLU A 53 -4.20 -3.29 4.68
N THR A 54 -3.40 -2.21 4.78
CA THR A 54 -3.29 -1.17 3.73
C THR A 54 -2.85 -1.75 2.40
N PHE A 55 -1.83 -2.61 2.39
CA PHE A 55 -1.34 -3.24 1.17
C PHE A 55 -2.44 -4.06 0.48
N ALA A 56 -3.13 -4.92 1.23
CA ALA A 56 -4.15 -5.80 0.69
C ALA A 56 -5.38 -5.03 0.14
N HIS A 57 -5.83 -3.98 0.83
CA HIS A 57 -6.90 -3.11 0.32
C HIS A 57 -6.46 -2.29 -0.89
N GLY A 58 -5.21 -1.82 -0.92
CA GLY A 58 -4.62 -1.19 -2.10
C GLY A 58 -4.59 -2.12 -3.31
N PHE A 59 -4.24 -3.39 -3.10
CA PHE A 59 -4.28 -4.41 -4.14
C PHE A 59 -5.70 -4.67 -4.64
N LEU A 60 -6.67 -4.83 -3.73
CA LEU A 60 -8.08 -5.02 -4.09
C LEU A 60 -8.63 -3.85 -4.91
N GLU A 61 -8.32 -2.61 -4.53
CA GLU A 61 -8.69 -1.41 -5.28
C GLU A 61 -8.06 -1.42 -6.68
N ALA A 62 -6.76 -1.72 -6.78
CA ALA A 62 -6.08 -1.77 -8.08
C ALA A 62 -6.69 -2.81 -9.02
N VAL A 63 -7.04 -4.00 -8.50
CA VAL A 63 -7.79 -5.02 -9.24
C VAL A 63 -9.19 -4.53 -9.63
N SER A 64 -9.87 -3.81 -8.74
CA SER A 64 -11.21 -3.28 -9.02
C SER A 64 -11.18 -2.22 -10.12
N VAL A 65 -10.22 -1.31 -10.09
CA VAL A 65 -9.98 -0.31 -11.16
C VAL A 65 -9.67 -1.00 -12.49
N LEU A 66 -8.83 -2.04 -12.47
CA LEU A 66 -8.48 -2.81 -13.66
C LEU A 66 -9.73 -3.43 -14.33
N HIS A 67 -10.65 -3.96 -13.54
CA HIS A 67 -11.89 -4.58 -14.05
C HIS A 67 -13.00 -3.58 -14.37
N ALA A 68 -12.98 -2.38 -13.79
CA ALA A 68 -13.99 -1.35 -14.04
C ALA A 68 -13.97 -0.80 -15.48
N ALA A 69 -12.83 -0.90 -16.16
CA ALA A 69 -12.67 -0.42 -17.53
C ALA A 69 -13.22 -1.38 -18.61
N HIS A 70 -13.82 -2.52 -18.21
CA HIS A 70 -14.50 -3.51 -19.04
C HIS A 70 -13.82 -3.80 -20.40
N ASP A 71 -14.21 -3.06 -21.43
CA ASP A 71 -13.81 -3.26 -22.83
C ASP A 71 -12.38 -2.77 -23.16
N GLU A 72 -11.82 -1.86 -22.36
CA GLU A 72 -10.47 -1.34 -22.57
C GLU A 72 -9.70 -1.28 -21.24
N PRO A 73 -9.37 -2.43 -20.65
CA PRO A 73 -8.67 -2.47 -19.38
C PRO A 73 -7.23 -1.98 -19.55
N ARG A 74 -6.87 -0.99 -18.73
CA ARG A 74 -5.54 -0.35 -18.76
C ARG A 74 -4.72 -0.76 -17.55
N PRO A 75 -3.39 -0.93 -17.70
CA PRO A 75 -2.54 -1.28 -16.57
C PRO A 75 -2.66 -0.27 -15.42
N VAL A 76 -2.72 -0.78 -14.19
CA VAL A 76 -2.82 0.01 -12.97
C VAL A 76 -1.50 -0.05 -12.22
N LEU A 77 -0.92 1.11 -11.90
CA LEU A 77 0.25 1.22 -11.03
C LEU A 77 -0.20 1.24 -9.57
N LEU A 78 0.10 0.18 -8.83
CA LEU A 78 -0.04 0.13 -7.38
C LEU A 78 1.31 0.49 -6.74
N VAL A 79 1.33 1.55 -5.93
CA VAL A 79 2.48 1.89 -5.09
C VAL A 79 2.11 1.72 -3.63
N ALA A 80 2.84 0.85 -2.93
CA ALA A 80 2.74 0.66 -1.50
C ALA A 80 4.07 1.08 -0.86
N GLY A 81 4.01 1.73 0.29
CA GLY A 81 5.21 2.12 1.01
C GLY A 81 4.89 2.51 2.43
N ASP A 82 5.91 2.44 3.27
CA ASP A 82 5.83 2.91 4.63
C ASP A 82 7.15 3.62 4.98
N ALA A 83 7.09 4.49 5.98
CA ALA A 83 8.22 5.27 6.44
C ALA A 83 8.48 4.99 7.92
N ALA A 84 9.73 5.18 8.33
CA ALA A 84 10.11 5.07 9.74
C ALA A 84 9.24 6.01 10.59
N ILE A 85 8.74 5.49 11.71
CA ILE A 85 7.93 6.26 12.65
C ILE A 85 8.86 7.22 13.41
N PRO A 86 8.55 8.53 13.45
CA PRO A 86 9.37 9.49 14.20
C PRO A 86 9.42 9.17 15.69
N ASP A 87 10.59 9.37 16.30
CA ASP A 87 10.88 9.04 17.71
C ASP A 87 9.90 9.66 18.71
N ILE A 88 9.36 10.84 18.42
CA ILE A 88 8.37 11.52 19.27
C ILE A 88 7.05 10.74 19.43
N VAL A 89 6.75 9.83 18.49
CA VAL A 89 5.62 8.89 18.56
C VAL A 89 6.06 7.54 19.14
N GLY A 90 7.37 7.32 19.29
CA GLY A 90 8.08 6.06 19.52
C GLY A 90 7.92 5.43 20.92
N GLY A 91 6.74 5.52 21.51
CA GLY A 91 6.46 4.89 22.79
C GLY A 91 5.99 3.42 22.72
N ARG A 92 5.33 2.97 21.64
CA ARG A 92 4.57 1.68 21.63
C ARG A 92 4.28 1.13 20.22
N SER A 93 5.23 1.17 19.29
CA SER A 93 5.00 0.68 17.93
C SER A 93 5.55 -0.74 17.75
N ASP A 94 4.67 -1.72 17.55
CA ASP A 94 5.04 -3.06 17.06
C ASP A 94 5.35 -3.06 15.54
N ALA A 95 5.44 -1.88 14.90
CA ALA A 95 5.60 -1.74 13.47
C ALA A 95 7.06 -1.83 13.01
N HIS A 96 7.24 -2.24 11.75
CA HIS A 96 8.53 -2.28 11.08
C HIS A 96 9.25 -0.92 11.11
N GLU A 97 10.52 -0.91 11.55
CA GLU A 97 11.30 0.32 11.75
C GLU A 97 11.90 0.91 10.46
N GLY A 98 11.99 0.11 9.39
CA GLY A 98 12.57 0.55 8.11
C GLY A 98 11.56 1.21 7.16
N SER A 99 12.04 2.18 6.37
CA SER A 99 11.27 2.74 5.26
C SER A 99 11.38 1.84 4.03
N TYR A 100 10.29 1.70 3.27
CA TYR A 100 10.29 0.97 2.01
C TYR A 100 9.27 1.53 1.02
N ALA A 101 9.46 1.18 -0.25
CA ALA A 101 8.47 1.37 -1.29
C ALA A 101 8.48 0.16 -2.23
N LEU A 102 7.30 -0.23 -2.70
CA LEU A 102 7.02 -1.28 -3.65
C LEU A 102 6.11 -0.70 -4.73
N ALA A 103 6.49 -0.84 -5.99
CA ALA A 103 5.66 -0.52 -7.14
C ALA A 103 5.35 -1.78 -7.93
N LEU A 104 4.06 -2.03 -8.19
CA LEU A 104 3.55 -3.15 -8.99
C LEU A 104 2.71 -2.59 -10.14
N VAL A 105 2.90 -3.13 -11.34
CA VAL A 105 2.00 -2.87 -12.47
C VAL A 105 1.08 -4.07 -12.61
N LEU A 106 -0.22 -3.85 -12.39
CA LEU A 106 -1.26 -4.85 -12.58
C LEU A 106 -1.83 -4.65 -13.98
N ALA A 107 -1.90 -5.71 -14.76
CA ALA A 107 -2.45 -5.70 -16.11
C ALA A 107 -3.41 -6.88 -16.30
N PRO A 108 -4.31 -6.82 -17.29
CA PRO A 108 -5.18 -7.94 -17.62
C PRO A 108 -4.33 -9.15 -18.02
N ALA A 109 -4.79 -10.33 -17.67
CA ALA A 109 -4.12 -11.55 -18.09
C ALA A 109 -4.45 -11.85 -19.56
N ASN A 110 -3.45 -12.29 -20.32
CA ASN A 110 -3.62 -12.78 -21.69
C ASN A 110 -4.05 -14.28 -21.68
N GLY A 111 -5.04 -14.66 -20.87
CA GLY A 111 -5.43 -16.06 -20.67
C GLY A 111 -5.88 -16.37 -19.24
N SER A 112 -5.50 -17.53 -18.71
CA SER A 112 -5.66 -17.82 -17.26
C SER A 112 -4.81 -16.83 -16.46
N GLY A 113 -5.42 -16.11 -15.53
CA GLY A 113 -4.73 -15.06 -14.77
C GLY A 113 -3.54 -15.58 -13.96
N ASP A 114 -2.36 -14.97 -14.13
CA ASP A 114 -1.13 -15.37 -13.44
C ASP A 114 -1.23 -15.26 -11.90
N LEU A 115 -2.19 -14.48 -11.40
CA LEU A 115 -2.38 -14.21 -9.98
C LEU A 115 -3.87 -13.95 -9.64
N GLU A 116 -4.41 -14.73 -8.71
CA GLU A 116 -5.76 -14.59 -8.16
C GLU A 116 -5.69 -14.04 -6.72
N LEU A 117 -6.57 -13.09 -6.39
CA LEU A 117 -6.79 -12.61 -5.02
C LEU A 117 -8.13 -13.12 -4.50
N SER A 118 -8.12 -13.80 -3.35
CA SER A 118 -9.32 -14.26 -2.64
C SER A 118 -9.30 -13.90 -1.16
N LEU A 119 -10.46 -13.99 -0.53
CA LEU A 119 -10.70 -13.67 0.88
C LEU A 119 -11.18 -14.92 1.62
N GLU A 120 -10.51 -15.23 2.72
CA GLU A 120 -10.87 -16.28 3.67
C GLU A 120 -11.23 -15.66 5.03
N ALA A 121 -11.81 -16.46 5.94
CA ALA A 121 -12.10 -16.01 7.29
C ALA A 121 -10.83 -15.58 8.05
N GLY A 122 -10.98 -14.62 8.97
CA GLY A 122 -9.88 -14.16 9.81
C GLY A 122 -9.37 -15.22 10.77
N ALA A 123 -8.12 -15.06 11.17
CA ALA A 123 -7.49 -15.84 12.22
C ALA A 123 -6.52 -14.95 13.02
N LYS A 124 -5.82 -15.53 13.99
CA LYS A 124 -4.81 -14.79 14.75
C LYS A 124 -3.72 -14.29 13.79
N ALA A 125 -3.47 -12.97 13.81
CA ALA A 125 -2.49 -12.36 12.93
C ALA A 125 -1.11 -13.03 13.07
N SER A 126 -0.45 -13.26 11.93
CA SER A 126 0.81 -13.98 11.85
C SER A 126 1.99 -13.12 11.37
N SER A 127 1.75 -11.88 10.91
CA SER A 127 2.78 -10.94 10.43
C SER A 127 2.93 -9.74 11.37
N GLN A 128 4.12 -9.13 11.34
CA GLN A 128 4.37 -7.85 12.00
C GLN A 128 3.68 -6.71 11.20
N PRO A 129 3.07 -5.73 11.88
CA PRO A 129 2.54 -4.53 11.24
C PRO A 129 3.56 -3.86 10.31
N GLY A 130 3.11 -3.47 9.11
CA GLY A 130 3.94 -2.76 8.13
C GLY A 130 4.77 -3.67 7.20
N THR A 131 4.76 -5.00 7.40
CA THR A 131 5.60 -5.92 6.58
C THR A 131 4.87 -6.58 5.41
N ASP A 132 3.55 -6.41 5.30
CA ASP A 132 2.69 -7.13 4.36
C ASP A 132 3.14 -7.04 2.88
N ALA A 133 3.49 -5.84 2.41
CA ALA A 133 3.98 -5.62 1.05
C ALA A 133 5.33 -6.31 0.80
N LEU A 134 6.22 -6.32 1.80
CA LEU A 134 7.53 -6.98 1.71
C LEU A 134 7.41 -8.50 1.75
N LEU A 135 6.49 -9.02 2.57
CA LEU A 135 6.17 -10.45 2.62
C LEU A 135 5.59 -10.91 1.28
N PHE A 136 4.66 -10.14 0.71
CA PHE A 136 4.15 -10.39 -0.64
C PHE A 136 5.28 -10.36 -1.67
N LEU A 137 6.13 -9.34 -1.67
CA LEU A 137 7.25 -9.23 -2.62
C LEU A 137 8.21 -10.42 -2.51
N SER A 138 8.58 -10.80 -1.28
CA SER A 138 9.43 -11.95 -1.02
C SER A 138 8.81 -13.23 -1.57
N TRP A 139 7.53 -13.48 -1.31
CA TRP A 139 6.84 -14.63 -1.90
C TRP A 139 6.80 -14.55 -3.42
N PHE A 140 6.42 -13.39 -3.97
CA PHE A 140 6.25 -13.15 -5.40
C PHE A 140 7.55 -13.43 -6.17
N LEU A 141 8.69 -12.92 -5.69
CA LEU A 141 10.00 -13.09 -6.31
C LEU A 141 10.58 -14.51 -6.15
N ARG A 142 10.30 -15.21 -5.04
CA ARG A 142 10.78 -16.59 -4.86
C ARG A 142 10.24 -17.53 -5.94
N ASN A 143 9.02 -17.27 -6.41
CA ASN A 143 8.35 -18.05 -7.44
C ASN A 143 8.44 -19.58 -7.26
N ASP A 144 8.35 -20.05 -6.01
CA ASP A 144 8.43 -21.48 -5.70
C ASP A 144 7.13 -22.19 -6.14
N PRO A 145 7.18 -23.15 -7.08
CA PRO A 145 6.02 -23.91 -7.51
C PRO A 145 5.37 -24.74 -6.39
N LYS A 146 6.11 -25.06 -5.32
CA LYS A 146 5.58 -25.79 -4.15
C LYS A 146 4.76 -24.90 -3.22
N GLU A 147 4.89 -23.57 -3.34
CA GLU A 147 4.18 -22.58 -2.54
C GLU A 147 3.36 -21.65 -3.44
N PRO A 148 2.34 -22.17 -4.18
CA PRO A 148 1.56 -21.36 -5.12
C PRO A 148 0.62 -20.36 -4.43
N ARG A 149 0.47 -20.46 -3.09
CA ARG A 149 -0.46 -19.65 -2.30
C ARG A 149 0.28 -18.87 -1.22
N PHE A 150 0.03 -17.57 -1.13
CA PHE A 150 0.51 -16.68 -0.08
C PHE A 150 -0.66 -16.10 0.70
N ARG A 151 -0.49 -15.98 2.03
CA ARG A 151 -1.55 -15.52 2.93
C ARG A 151 -1.07 -14.39 3.82
N LEU A 152 -1.87 -13.34 3.91
CA LEU A 152 -1.79 -12.32 4.96
C LEU A 152 -3.00 -12.49 5.89
N VAL A 153 -2.73 -12.93 7.12
CA VAL A 153 -3.75 -13.27 8.10
C VAL A 153 -3.98 -12.08 9.02
N HIS A 154 -5.23 -11.61 9.10
CA HIS A 154 -5.65 -10.59 10.06
C HIS A 154 -6.86 -11.07 10.89
N PRO A 155 -7.18 -10.40 12.01
CA PRO A 155 -8.22 -10.86 12.93
C PRO A 155 -9.61 -11.04 12.30
N LYS A 156 -9.94 -10.25 11.27
CA LYS A 156 -11.26 -10.28 10.62
C LYS A 156 -11.28 -11.05 9.31
N ARG A 157 -10.16 -11.11 8.59
CA ARG A 157 -10.06 -11.71 7.26
C ARG A 157 -8.64 -12.19 6.97
N THR A 158 -8.53 -13.13 6.07
CA THR A 158 -7.25 -13.56 5.51
C THR A 158 -7.25 -13.27 4.02
N TRP A 159 -6.25 -12.53 3.56
CA TRP A 159 -6.05 -12.25 2.13
C TRP A 159 -5.18 -13.34 1.55
N VAL A 160 -5.60 -13.92 0.43
CA VAL A 160 -4.89 -15.02 -0.21
C VAL A 160 -4.59 -14.68 -1.65
N TRP A 161 -3.31 -14.69 -2.00
CA TRP A 161 -2.85 -14.64 -3.38
C TRP A 161 -2.51 -16.04 -3.86
N THR A 162 -2.98 -16.42 -5.03
CA THR A 162 -2.73 -17.74 -5.63
C THR A 162 -2.19 -17.53 -7.04
N ARG A 163 -1.04 -18.14 -7.37
CA ARG A 163 -0.55 -18.16 -8.76
C ARG A 163 -1.37 -19.13 -9.59
N ALA A 164 -1.66 -18.80 -10.85
CA ALA A 164 -2.07 -19.83 -11.80
C ALA A 164 -0.90 -20.81 -12.03
N GLY A 165 -1.24 -22.09 -12.05
CA GLY A 165 -0.30 -23.18 -12.34
C GLY A 165 -0.14 -23.43 -13.84
#